data_AF-A0A1I8C4B3-F1
#
_entry.id   AF-A0A1I8C4B3-F1
#
_cell.length_a   1.000
_cell.length_b   1.000
_cell.length_c   1.000
_cell.angle_alpha   90.00
_cell.angle_beta   90.00
_cell.angle_gamma   90.00
#
_symmetry.space_group_name_H-M   'P 1'
#
loop_
_entity.id
_entity.type
_entity.pdbx_description
1 polymer ?
#
loop_
_entity_poly.entity_id
_entity_poly.type
_entity_poly.pdbx_seq_one_letter_code
_entity_poly.pdbx_strand_id
1 'polypeptide(L)'
;MDDKYLYCSCWLHGTIKQFDLTDPGNIKLVGSLFIGGILHSGTGVKVIEEGNYMELPDPLVVKDKLAEGGPQMLQLSLDGKRLYVTNSLYSHWDKQLFAGMKEEVQ
;
A
#
# COMPACT_ATOMS: atom_id res chain seq x y z
N MET A 1 -5.60 -21.99 -3.44
CA MET A 1 -6.52 -20.85 -3.20
C MET A 1 -7.82 -21.42 -2.70
N ASP A 2 -8.27 -20.96 -1.54
CA ASP A 2 -9.47 -21.40 -0.82
C ASP A 2 -10.59 -20.34 -0.83
N ASP A 3 -10.45 -19.33 -1.70
CA ASP A 3 -11.37 -18.20 -1.93
C ASP A 3 -11.83 -17.44 -0.68
N LYS A 4 -11.08 -17.58 0.42
CA LYS A 4 -11.41 -17.01 1.72
C LYS A 4 -11.08 -15.53 1.82
N TYR A 5 -10.04 -15.07 1.14
CA TYR A 5 -9.51 -13.71 1.31
C TYR A 5 -9.42 -12.93 0.01
N LEU A 6 -9.81 -11.66 0.08
CA LEU A 6 -9.53 -10.64 -0.93
C LEU A 6 -8.46 -9.68 -0.42
N TYR A 7 -7.45 -9.43 -1.24
CA TYR A 7 -6.42 -8.43 -0.97
C TYR A 7 -6.60 -7.23 -1.89
N CYS A 8 -6.63 -6.03 -1.31
CA CYS A 8 -6.75 -4.78 -2.05
C CYS A 8 -5.50 -3.92 -1.85
N SER A 9 -4.94 -3.45 -2.95
CA SER A 9 -3.83 -2.49 -2.99
C SER A 9 -4.37 -1.06 -3.06
N CYS A 10 -4.13 -0.27 -2.02
CA CYS A 10 -4.45 1.16 -2.01
C CYS A 10 -3.18 1.95 -2.34
N TRP A 11 -2.79 1.94 -3.63
CA TRP A 11 -1.53 2.48 -4.13
C TRP A 11 -1.21 3.89 -3.62
N LEU A 12 -2.14 4.83 -3.76
CA LEU A 12 -1.92 6.20 -3.32
C LEU A 12 -1.77 6.31 -1.79
N HIS A 13 -2.64 5.63 -1.04
CA HIS A 13 -2.63 5.68 0.43
C HIS A 13 -1.46 4.90 1.05
N GLY A 14 -0.86 3.95 0.32
CA GLY A 14 0.22 3.14 0.85
C GLY A 14 -0.25 1.99 1.73
N THR A 15 -1.46 1.46 1.52
CA THR A 15 -1.97 0.38 2.36
C THR A 15 -2.38 -0.84 1.56
N ILE A 16 -2.14 -2.03 2.10
CA ILE A 16 -2.76 -3.27 1.65
C ILE A 16 -3.84 -3.63 2.66
N LYS A 17 -5.04 -3.92 2.19
CA LYS A 17 -6.16 -4.37 3.01
C LYS A 17 -6.49 -5.82 2.69
N GLN A 18 -6.70 -6.61 3.72
CA GLN A 18 -7.15 -7.99 3.63
C GLN A 18 -8.58 -8.09 4.14
N PHE A 19 -9.47 -8.60 3.29
CA PHE A 19 -10.86 -8.83 3.60
C PHE A 19 -11.15 -10.33 3.67
N ASP A 20 -11.85 -10.76 4.71
CA ASP A 20 -12.41 -12.11 4.82
C ASP A 20 -13.76 -12.16 4.07
N LEU A 21 -13.83 -13.10 3.13
CA LEU A 21 -14.96 -13.38 2.24
C LEU A 21 -15.63 -14.73 2.56
N THR A 22 -15.36 -15.34 3.73
CA THR A 22 -16.01 -16.60 4.14
C THR A 22 -17.54 -16.51 4.07
N ASP A 23 -18.11 -15.34 4.36
CA ASP A 23 -19.51 -14.99 4.10
C ASP A 23 -19.57 -13.78 3.15
N PRO A 24 -19.84 -13.99 1.84
CA PRO A 24 -19.90 -12.89 0.86
C PRO A 24 -20.98 -11.84 1.17
N GLY A 25 -22.01 -12.17 1.96
CA GLY A 25 -23.02 -11.22 2.42
C GLY A 25 -22.53 -10.32 3.56
N ASN A 26 -21.39 -10.65 4.18
CA ASN A 26 -20.84 -9.98 5.33
C ASN A 26 -19.29 -9.92 5.27
N ILE A 27 -18.79 -9.10 4.34
CA ILE A 27 -17.35 -8.90 4.13
C ILE A 27 -16.73 -8.18 5.33
N LYS A 28 -15.62 -8.73 5.86
CA LYS A 28 -14.93 -8.16 7.04
C LYS A 28 -13.51 -7.75 6.71
N LEU A 29 -13.11 -6.53 7.08
CA LEU A 29 -11.69 -6.14 7.08
C LEU A 29 -10.98 -6.85 8.24
N VAL A 30 -10.01 -7.71 7.94
CA VAL A 30 -9.28 -8.52 8.93
C VAL A 30 -7.79 -8.20 9.01
N GLY A 31 -7.25 -7.47 8.03
CA GLY A 31 -5.85 -7.07 8.02
C GLY A 31 -5.66 -5.75 7.28
N SER A 32 -4.73 -4.94 7.78
CA SER A 32 -4.29 -3.71 7.12
C SER A 32 -2.80 -3.55 7.38
N LEU A 33 -2.02 -3.39 6.30
CA LEU A 33 -0.57 -3.22 6.37
C LEU A 33 -0.18 -1.94 5.62
N PHE A 34 0.69 -1.14 6.22
CA PHE A 34 1.25 0.05 5.60
C PHE A 34 2.53 -0.27 4.84
N ILE A 35 2.60 0.15 3.58
CA ILE A 35 3.72 -0.04 2.65
C ILE A 35 3.80 1.21 1.75
N GLY A 36 4.62 2.20 2.12
CA GLY A 36 4.83 3.40 1.30
C GLY A 36 3.60 4.30 1.20
N GLY A 37 3.26 4.78 -0.01
CA GLY A 37 2.17 5.71 -0.28
C GLY A 37 2.47 7.14 0.18
N ILE A 38 1.49 8.03 0.04
CA ILE A 38 1.65 9.44 0.41
C ILE A 38 1.32 9.73 1.88
N LEU A 39 0.67 8.79 2.56
CA LEU A 39 0.16 8.97 3.93
C LEU A 39 1.18 8.48 4.96
N HIS A 40 2.36 9.11 5.02
CA HIS A 40 3.33 8.94 6.10
C HIS A 40 3.94 10.27 6.51
N SER A 41 4.53 10.33 7.71
CA SER A 41 5.11 11.55 8.28
C SER A 41 6.20 12.19 7.39
N GLY A 42 6.90 11.38 6.59
CA GLY A 42 7.94 11.84 5.65
C GLY A 42 7.49 12.60 4.39
N THR A 43 6.19 12.64 4.03
CA THR A 43 5.73 13.34 2.80
C THR A 43 5.31 14.79 3.02
N GLY A 44 5.09 15.19 4.28
CA GLY A 44 4.54 16.51 4.62
C GLY A 44 3.04 16.69 4.28
N VAL A 45 2.34 15.63 3.86
CA VAL A 45 0.89 15.65 3.65
C VAL A 45 0.17 15.91 4.98
N LYS A 46 -0.81 16.82 4.96
CA LYS A 46 -1.67 17.11 6.11
C LYS A 46 -3.06 16.56 5.88
N VAL A 47 -3.57 15.79 6.83
CA VAL A 47 -4.95 15.32 6.85
C VAL A 47 -5.82 16.48 7.38
N ILE A 48 -6.74 16.99 6.56
CA ILE A 48 -7.56 18.17 6.85
C ILE A 48 -8.91 17.83 7.52
N GLU A 49 -9.39 16.60 7.35
CA GLU A 49 -10.54 16.05 8.05
C GLU A 49 -10.09 14.77 8.75
N GLU A 50 -10.24 14.71 10.06
CA GLU A 50 -9.99 13.51 10.87
C GLU A 50 -11.02 12.44 10.50
N GLY A 51 -10.75 11.71 9.41
CA GLY A 51 -11.32 10.39 9.21
C GLY A 51 -10.67 9.38 10.18
N ASN A 52 -10.66 8.11 9.82
CA ASN A 52 -10.02 7.04 10.63
C ASN A 52 -8.47 7.13 10.75
N TYR A 53 -7.85 8.25 10.40
CA TYR A 53 -6.40 8.45 10.49
C TYR A 53 -6.12 9.46 11.60
N MET A 54 -5.93 8.97 12.83
CA MET A 54 -5.55 9.80 13.98
C MET A 54 -4.09 10.26 13.89
N GLU A 55 -3.19 9.42 13.36
CA GLU A 55 -1.78 9.74 13.17
C GLU A 55 -1.25 9.09 11.88
N LEU A 56 -0.37 9.79 11.15
CA LEU A 56 0.30 9.24 9.99
C LEU A 56 1.41 8.28 10.44
N PRO A 57 1.52 7.08 9.85
CA PRO A 57 2.59 6.14 10.17
C PRO A 57 3.97 6.68 9.80
N ASP A 58 4.99 6.08 10.41
CA ASP A 58 6.38 6.32 10.02
C ASP A 58 6.66 5.81 8.60
N PRO A 59 7.60 6.45 7.87
CA PRO A 59 7.97 6.00 6.54
C PRO A 59 8.57 4.59 6.60
N LEU A 60 8.18 3.72 5.67
CA LEU A 60 8.74 2.38 5.59
C LEU A 60 10.18 2.45 5.05
N VAL A 61 11.16 2.05 5.86
CA VAL A 61 12.57 1.94 5.45
C VAL A 61 12.96 0.46 5.36
N VAL A 62 13.47 0.05 4.20
CA VAL A 62 13.95 -1.31 3.95
C VAL A 62 15.42 -1.23 3.53
N LYS A 63 16.32 -1.86 4.31
CA LYS A 63 17.77 -1.85 4.06
C LYS A 63 18.32 -0.42 3.87
N ASP A 64 17.99 0.47 4.81
CA ASP A 64 18.40 1.88 4.83
C ASP A 64 17.92 2.73 3.63
N LYS A 65 16.96 2.21 2.86
CA LYS A 65 16.31 2.94 1.77
C LYS A 65 14.83 3.14 2.07
N LEU A 66 14.35 4.35 1.85
CA LEU A 66 12.92 4.65 1.90
C LEU A 66 12.20 3.84 0.81
N ALA A 67 11.16 3.12 1.19
CA ALA A 67 10.29 2.43 0.26
C ALA A 67 9.33 3.44 -0.40
N GLU A 68 9.79 4.01 -1.51
CA GLU A 68 9.03 4.94 -2.35
C GLU A 68 7.90 4.24 -3.12
N GLY A 69 6.96 5.03 -3.65
CA GLY A 69 5.76 4.52 -4.32
C GLY A 69 4.76 3.95 -3.32
N GLY A 70 3.82 3.12 -3.76
CA GLY A 70 2.84 2.46 -2.89
C GLY A 70 2.43 1.11 -3.45
N PRO A 71 1.69 0.27 -2.71
CA PRO A 71 1.43 -1.10 -3.14
C PRO A 71 0.56 -1.10 -4.39
N GLN A 72 0.98 -1.81 -5.44
CA GLN A 72 0.28 -1.85 -6.72
C GLN A 72 -0.09 -3.27 -7.12
N MET A 73 0.70 -3.98 -7.92
CA MET A 73 0.39 -5.36 -8.27
C MET A 73 0.60 -6.23 -7.04
N LEU A 74 -0.39 -7.09 -6.79
CA LEU A 74 -0.35 -8.09 -5.73
C LEU A 74 -0.31 -9.48 -6.36
N GLN A 75 0.52 -10.36 -5.81
CA GLN A 75 0.52 -11.77 -6.16
C GLN A 75 0.61 -12.61 -4.89
N LEU A 76 -0.41 -13.42 -4.63
CA LEU A 76 -0.40 -14.38 -3.53
C LEU A 76 0.30 -15.66 -3.98
N SER A 77 1.13 -16.23 -3.12
CA SER A 77 1.70 -17.56 -3.33
C SER A 77 0.61 -18.63 -3.38
N LEU A 78 0.88 -19.72 -4.09
CA LEU A 78 -0.09 -20.81 -4.27
C LEU A 78 -0.52 -21.45 -2.94
N ASP A 79 0.38 -21.50 -1.97
CA ASP A 79 0.14 -21.98 -0.60
C ASP A 79 -0.62 -20.97 0.30
N GLY A 80 -0.89 -19.76 -0.20
CA GLY A 80 -1.60 -18.70 0.51
C GLY A 80 -0.81 -18.01 1.63
N LYS A 81 0.49 -18.30 1.79
CA LYS A 81 1.28 -17.84 2.95
C LYS A 81 2.08 -16.55 2.72
N ARG A 82 2.28 -16.15 1.46
CA ARG A 82 3.16 -15.03 1.09
C ARG A 82 2.47 -14.14 0.07
N LEU A 83 2.45 -12.84 0.32
CA LEU A 83 1.97 -11.84 -0.62
C LEU A 83 3.16 -11.05 -1.17
N TYR A 84 3.34 -11.10 -2.49
CA TYR A 84 4.36 -10.35 -3.22
C TYR A 84 3.73 -9.08 -3.78
N VAL A 85 4.49 -7.97 -3.72
CA VAL A 85 3.97 -6.61 -3.95
C VAL A 85 4.96 -5.83 -4.80
N THR A 86 4.49 -5.15 -5.84
CA THR A 86 5.25 -4.09 -6.54
C THR A 86 4.78 -2.71 -6.10
N ASN A 87 5.61 -1.68 -6.33
CA ASN A 87 5.38 -0.33 -5.79
C ASN A 87 5.07 0.77 -6.83
N SER A 88 5.14 0.45 -8.13
CA SER A 88 4.94 1.38 -9.25
C SER A 88 3.64 1.06 -9.99
N LEU A 89 2.95 2.10 -10.46
CA LEU A 89 1.70 1.97 -11.22
C LEU A 89 1.90 2.36 -12.68
N TYR A 90 2.31 3.61 -12.89
CA TYR A 90 2.48 4.19 -14.22
C TYR A 90 3.44 5.36 -14.11
N SER A 91 4.50 5.35 -14.92
CA SER A 91 5.65 6.25 -14.76
C SER A 91 5.29 7.73 -14.63
N HIS A 92 4.29 8.22 -15.37
CA HIS A 92 3.88 9.62 -15.27
C HIS A 92 3.20 9.94 -13.93
N TRP A 93 2.40 9.00 -13.40
CA TRP A 93 1.73 9.17 -12.11
C TRP A 93 2.71 8.98 -10.96
N ASP A 94 3.61 8.00 -11.08
CA ASP A 94 4.68 7.77 -10.11
C ASP A 94 5.52 9.04 -9.92
N LYS A 95 5.97 9.66 -11.04
CA LYS A 95 6.76 10.91 -11.03
C LYS A 95 6.01 12.12 -10.45
N GLN A 96 4.70 12.18 -10.65
CA GLN A 96 3.86 13.28 -10.16
C GLN A 96 3.60 13.18 -8.65
N LEU A 97 3.41 11.96 -8.14
CA LEU A 97 2.93 11.71 -6.78
C LEU A 97 4.04 11.31 -5.81
N PHE A 98 5.13 10.71 -6.30
CA PHE A 98 6.24 10.22 -5.48
C PHE A 98 7.54 10.88 -5.90
N ALA A 99 8.03 11.82 -5.09
CA ALA A 99 9.20 12.63 -5.40
C ALA A 99 10.47 11.78 -5.62
N GLY A 100 10.64 10.69 -4.87
CA GLY A 100 11.79 9.78 -4.99
C GLY A 100 11.71 8.78 -6.16
N MET A 101 10.62 8.76 -6.93
CA MET A 101 10.46 7.92 -8.14
C MET A 101 10.67 8.69 -9.44
N LYS A 102 11.19 9.92 -9.36
CA LYS A 102 11.68 10.64 -10.53
C LYS A 102 12.93 9.92 -11.02
N GLU A 103 12.97 9.59 -12.31
CA GLU A 103 14.09 8.89 -12.94
C GLU A 103 15.43 9.50 -12.52
N GLU A 104 16.39 8.66 -12.15
CA GLU A 104 17.79 9.00 -12.34
C GLU A 104 17.98 9.19 -13.85
N VAL A 105 18.37 10.39 -14.26
CA VAL A 105 18.85 10.62 -15.62
C VAL A 105 20.11 9.76 -15.77
N GLN A 106 20.01 8.67 -16.54
CA GLN A 106 21.18 7.95 -17.04
C GLN A 106 21.93 8.78 -18.08
#